data_AF-A0A924U149-F1
#
_entry.id   AF-A0A924U149-F1
#
_cell.length_a   1.000
_cell.length_b   1.000
_cell.length_c   1.000
_cell.angle_alpha   90.00
_cell.angle_beta   90.00
_cell.angle_gamma   90.00
#
_symmetry.space_group_name_H-M   'P 1'
#
loop_
_entity.id
_entity.type
_entity.pdbx_description
1 polymer ?
#
loop_
_entity_poly.entity_id
_entity_poly.type
_entity_poly.pdbx_seq_one_letter_code
_entity_poly.pdbx_strand_id
1 'polypeptide(L)'
;AGFVDFATRFTPILDVFDEAGVNFALEVHPTEIAFDIATSERAVAAVNGHARFGFNFDPSHLGYQGVDYIRFIRTFGPRIFNAHMKDVWWGKGDGTVGTFGGHTSFGDARRSWDFRSVGRGMIDFESLIVALNDVGYKGPLSVEWEDSRMDRVHGATESAAFCKRLDFEPAHGAFDAVFDKRKQAQP
;
A
#
# COMPACT_ATOMS: atom_id res chain seq x y z
N ALA A 1 19.73 7.12 -16.80
CA ALA A 1 18.84 7.55 -17.91
C ALA A 1 17.39 7.64 -17.43
N GLY A 2 16.74 6.53 -17.04
CA GLY A 2 15.31 6.53 -16.64
C GLY A 2 14.92 7.53 -15.54
N PHE A 3 15.59 7.53 -14.39
CA PHE A 3 15.27 8.48 -13.31
C PHE A 3 15.51 9.96 -13.67
N VAL A 4 16.44 10.25 -14.58
CA VAL A 4 16.68 11.62 -15.06
C VAL A 4 15.56 12.07 -15.98
N ASP A 5 15.09 11.20 -16.88
CA ASP A 5 13.93 11.46 -17.73
C ASP A 5 12.65 11.62 -16.89
N PHE A 6 12.45 10.74 -15.89
CA PHE A 6 11.38 10.88 -14.91
C PHE A 6 11.41 12.26 -14.23
N ALA A 7 12.53 12.65 -13.61
CA ALA A 7 12.65 13.96 -12.98
C ALA A 7 12.39 15.12 -13.95
N THR A 8 12.94 15.04 -15.17
CA THR A 8 12.76 16.07 -16.20
C THR A 8 11.29 16.25 -16.58
N ARG A 9 10.52 15.16 -16.65
CA ARG A 9 9.09 15.20 -17.02
C ARG A 9 8.18 15.50 -15.85
N PHE A 10 8.45 14.90 -14.70
CA PHE A 10 7.55 14.96 -13.55
C PHE A 10 7.73 16.21 -12.69
N THR A 11 8.93 16.80 -12.59
CA THR A 11 9.10 18.00 -11.74
C THR A 11 8.16 19.14 -12.17
N PRO A 12 8.04 19.53 -13.46
CA PRO A 12 7.09 20.56 -13.85
C PRO A 12 5.61 20.20 -13.59
N ILE A 13 5.28 18.90 -13.61
CA ILE A 13 3.94 18.43 -13.25
C ILE A 13 3.73 18.62 -11.75
N LEU A 14 4.70 18.22 -10.94
CA LEU A 14 4.65 18.32 -9.48
C LEU A 14 4.61 19.78 -9.00
N ASP A 15 5.25 20.71 -9.72
CA ASP A 15 5.15 22.14 -9.47
C ASP A 15 3.69 22.62 -9.60
N VAL A 16 2.96 22.16 -10.64
CA VAL A 16 1.53 22.46 -10.81
C VAL A 16 0.66 21.82 -9.71
N PHE A 17 1.01 20.63 -9.25
CA PHE A 17 0.37 20.03 -8.07
C PHE A 17 0.56 20.90 -6.83
N ASP A 18 1.74 21.51 -6.66
CA ASP A 18 2.01 22.42 -5.54
C ASP A 18 1.19 23.71 -5.62
N GLU A 19 1.13 24.32 -6.81
CA GLU A 19 0.29 25.48 -7.08
C GLU A 19 -1.20 25.21 -6.78
N ALA A 20 -1.67 24.00 -7.07
CA ALA A 20 -3.04 23.57 -6.81
C ALA A 20 -3.28 23.13 -5.36
N GLY A 21 -2.24 22.98 -4.54
CA GLY A 21 -2.35 22.43 -3.18
C GLY A 21 -2.76 20.96 -3.14
N VAL A 22 -2.47 20.19 -4.19
CA VAL A 22 -2.83 18.77 -4.34
C VAL A 22 -1.57 17.90 -4.27
N ASN A 23 -1.71 16.69 -3.73
CA ASN A 23 -0.61 15.72 -3.70
C ASN A 23 -0.73 14.70 -4.84
N PHE A 24 0.40 14.31 -5.42
CA PHE A 24 0.50 13.19 -6.35
C PHE A 24 0.94 11.93 -5.60
N ALA A 25 0.15 10.87 -5.72
CA ALA A 25 0.37 9.59 -5.06
C ALA A 25 0.70 8.53 -6.13
N LEU A 26 1.99 8.26 -6.37
CA LEU A 26 2.41 7.20 -7.27
C LEU A 26 2.10 5.83 -6.66
N GLU A 27 1.39 4.97 -7.38
CA GLU A 27 1.27 3.58 -6.97
C GLU A 27 2.56 2.83 -7.30
N VAL A 28 3.17 2.22 -6.28
CA VAL A 28 4.41 1.45 -6.45
C VAL A 28 4.04 0.10 -7.04
N HIS A 29 4.21 -0.03 -8.36
CA HIS A 29 3.72 -1.15 -9.16
C HIS A 29 4.77 -1.54 -10.20
N PRO A 30 5.00 -2.85 -10.49
CA PRO A 30 5.80 -3.27 -11.63
C PRO A 30 5.41 -2.54 -12.92
N THR A 31 6.37 -2.28 -13.80
CA THR A 31 6.26 -1.40 -15.01
C THR A 31 6.41 0.10 -14.75
N GLU A 32 6.22 0.57 -13.52
CA GLU A 32 6.47 1.97 -13.15
C GLU A 32 7.96 2.26 -12.90
N ILE A 33 8.30 3.54 -12.75
CA ILE A 33 9.66 3.95 -12.35
C ILE A 33 10.04 3.46 -10.95
N ALA A 34 9.04 3.32 -10.08
CA ALA A 34 9.15 2.79 -8.72
C ALA A 34 8.23 1.57 -8.57
N PHE A 35 8.81 0.43 -8.22
CA PHE A 35 8.11 -0.86 -8.09
C PHE A 35 8.56 -1.66 -6.85
N ASP A 36 9.41 -1.08 -6.00
CA ASP A 36 9.86 -1.61 -4.72
C ASP A 36 10.38 -0.46 -3.81
N ILE A 37 10.85 -0.78 -2.60
CA ILE A 37 11.42 0.24 -1.69
C ILE A 37 12.62 0.94 -2.32
N ALA A 38 13.56 0.20 -2.91
CA ALA A 38 14.82 0.77 -3.41
C ALA A 38 14.58 1.75 -4.58
N THR A 39 13.68 1.42 -5.49
CA THR A 39 13.29 2.28 -6.60
C THR A 39 12.42 3.44 -6.15
N SER A 40 11.64 3.27 -5.09
CA SER A 40 10.89 4.37 -4.45
C SER A 40 11.81 5.41 -3.82
N GLU A 41 12.87 5.00 -3.10
CA GLU A 41 13.90 5.92 -2.59
C GLU A 41 14.56 6.70 -3.73
N ARG A 42 14.89 6.01 -4.83
CA ARG A 42 15.49 6.63 -6.01
C ARG A 42 14.53 7.60 -6.71
N ALA A 43 13.24 7.29 -6.77
CA ALA A 43 12.23 8.17 -7.36
C ALA A 43 12.09 9.46 -6.54
N VAL A 44 11.99 9.35 -5.21
CA VAL A 44 11.95 10.51 -4.30
C VAL A 44 13.21 11.37 -4.47
N ALA A 45 14.39 10.74 -4.49
CA ALA A 45 15.65 11.46 -4.71
C ALA A 45 15.73 12.13 -6.08
N ALA A 46 15.21 11.50 -7.13
CA ALA A 46 15.25 12.03 -8.50
C ALA A 46 14.47 13.34 -8.63
N VAL A 47 13.33 13.47 -7.95
CA VAL A 47 12.55 14.73 -7.88
C VAL A 47 12.97 15.62 -6.71
N ASN A 48 14.20 15.45 -6.20
CA ASN A 48 14.77 16.22 -5.10
C ASN A 48 13.86 16.30 -3.85
N GLY A 49 13.16 15.21 -3.55
CA GLY A 49 12.27 15.12 -2.39
C GLY A 49 11.03 16.00 -2.48
N HIS A 50 10.59 16.41 -3.68
CA HIS A 50 9.42 17.28 -3.90
C HIS A 50 8.25 16.94 -2.96
N ALA A 51 7.72 17.94 -2.25
CA ALA A 51 6.76 17.72 -1.16
C ALA A 51 5.44 17.09 -1.65
N ARG A 52 5.05 17.39 -2.90
CA ARG A 52 3.85 16.82 -3.54
C ARG A 52 4.01 15.44 -4.12
N PHE A 53 5.22 14.87 -4.12
CA PHE A 53 5.45 13.52 -4.59
C PHE A 53 5.45 12.54 -3.42
N GLY A 54 4.49 11.62 -3.44
CA GLY A 54 4.37 10.53 -2.50
C GLY A 54 3.76 9.31 -3.15
N PHE A 55 3.17 8.44 -2.33
CA PHE A 55 2.78 7.10 -2.72
C PHE A 55 1.31 6.82 -2.45
N ASN A 56 0.69 6.15 -3.41
CA ASN A 56 -0.47 5.30 -3.18
C ASN A 56 0.06 3.95 -2.71
N PHE A 57 -0.09 3.65 -1.42
CA PHE A 57 0.39 2.38 -0.87
C PHE A 57 -0.58 1.26 -1.25
N ASP A 58 -0.11 0.30 -2.04
CA ASP A 58 -0.81 -0.95 -2.34
C ASP A 58 0.11 -2.13 -1.96
N PRO A 59 -0.31 -3.03 -1.05
CA PRO A 59 0.55 -4.10 -0.57
C PRO A 59 0.64 -5.29 -1.55
N SER A 60 -0.27 -5.40 -2.51
CA SER A 60 -0.44 -6.61 -3.34
C SER A 60 0.80 -6.87 -4.20
N HIS A 61 1.31 -5.86 -4.90
CA HIS A 61 2.48 -6.01 -5.76
C HIS A 61 3.75 -6.28 -4.96
N LEU A 62 3.93 -5.52 -3.89
CA LEU A 62 5.06 -5.68 -2.96
C LEU A 62 5.08 -7.09 -2.35
N GLY A 63 3.92 -7.60 -1.93
CA GLY A 63 3.77 -8.90 -1.28
C GLY A 63 4.24 -10.06 -2.15
N TYR A 64 3.73 -10.19 -3.38
CA TYR A 64 4.12 -11.31 -4.25
C TYR A 64 5.58 -11.20 -4.74
N GLN A 65 6.14 -9.99 -4.80
CA GLN A 65 7.56 -9.75 -5.12
C GLN A 65 8.48 -10.12 -3.96
N GLY A 66 7.96 -10.33 -2.74
CA GLY A 66 8.75 -10.55 -1.54
C GLY A 66 9.34 -9.26 -0.95
N VAL A 67 8.80 -8.10 -1.32
CA VAL A 67 9.15 -6.82 -0.71
C VAL A 67 8.42 -6.67 0.61
N ASP A 68 9.13 -6.23 1.65
CA ASP A 68 8.55 -5.96 2.96
C ASP A 68 7.64 -4.72 2.92
N TYR A 69 6.36 -4.95 2.62
CA TYR A 69 5.34 -3.89 2.52
C TYR A 69 5.04 -3.21 3.86
N ILE A 70 5.34 -3.84 5.01
CA ILE A 70 5.21 -3.21 6.33
C ILE A 70 6.36 -2.23 6.55
N ARG A 71 7.59 -2.62 6.20
CA ARG A 71 8.73 -1.70 6.19
C ARG A 71 8.50 -0.56 5.21
N PHE A 72 7.88 -0.80 4.05
CA PHE A 72 7.53 0.27 3.11
C PHE A 72 6.73 1.38 3.80
N ILE A 73 5.69 1.02 4.56
CA ILE A 73 4.88 1.99 5.30
C ILE A 73 5.74 2.80 6.27
N ARG A 74 6.55 2.11 7.09
CA ARG A 74 7.39 2.78 8.10
C ARG A 74 8.49 3.64 7.50
N THR A 75 9.01 3.27 6.32
CA THR A 75 10.03 4.04 5.60
C THR A 75 9.44 5.30 4.96
N PHE A 76 8.25 5.20 4.37
CA PHE A 76 7.67 6.28 3.57
C PHE A 76 6.45 6.95 4.21
N GLY A 77 6.17 6.73 5.49
CA GLY A 77 4.98 7.20 6.20
C GLY A 77 4.52 8.64 5.86
N PRO A 78 5.41 9.66 5.98
CA PRO A 78 5.06 11.05 5.63
C PRO A 78 4.70 11.29 4.16
N ARG A 79 4.98 10.33 3.29
CA ARG A 79 4.71 10.35 1.85
C ARG A 79 3.61 9.37 1.44
N ILE A 80 2.98 8.64 2.36
CA ILE A 80 1.80 7.84 2.03
C ILE A 80 0.59 8.78 2.00
N PHE A 81 0.10 9.07 0.79
CA PHE A 81 -1.01 9.99 0.57
C PHE A 81 -2.33 9.27 0.35
N ASN A 82 -2.29 8.02 -0.10
CA ASN A 82 -3.44 7.15 -0.25
C ASN A 82 -3.06 5.70 0.07
N ALA A 83 -4.02 4.86 0.44
CA ALA A 83 -3.80 3.44 0.68
C ALA A 83 -4.89 2.60 -0.03
N HIS A 84 -4.45 1.65 -0.83
CA HIS A 84 -5.26 0.62 -1.44
C HIS A 84 -5.20 -0.66 -0.60
N MET A 85 -6.38 -1.13 -0.20
CA MET A 85 -6.60 -2.46 0.34
C MET A 85 -6.82 -3.39 -0.86
N LYS A 86 -5.74 -3.99 -1.32
CA LYS A 86 -5.71 -4.98 -2.40
C LYS A 86 -4.99 -6.22 -1.89
N ASP A 87 -5.55 -7.40 -2.16
CA ASP A 87 -5.03 -8.65 -1.63
C ASP A 87 -4.54 -9.57 -2.73
N VAL A 88 -3.61 -10.42 -2.38
CA VAL A 88 -2.91 -11.31 -3.28
C VAL A 88 -2.49 -12.55 -2.52
N TRP A 89 -2.42 -13.68 -3.20
CA TRP A 89 -1.73 -14.85 -2.70
C TRP A 89 -0.47 -15.12 -3.53
N TRP A 90 0.50 -15.81 -2.97
CA TRP A 90 1.68 -16.27 -3.72
C TRP A 90 2.11 -17.66 -3.26
N GLY A 91 3.00 -18.30 -4.01
CA GLY A 91 3.37 -19.69 -3.80
C GLY A 91 2.22 -20.67 -4.04
N LYS A 92 1.26 -20.29 -4.90
CA LYS A 92 0.15 -21.15 -5.34
C LYS A 92 0.41 -21.60 -6.79
N GLY A 93 -0.24 -22.66 -7.26
CA GLY A 93 -0.01 -23.20 -8.60
C GLY A 93 1.00 -24.35 -8.67
N ASP A 94 1.36 -24.76 -9.89
CA ASP A 94 2.11 -26.00 -10.16
C ASP A 94 3.62 -25.79 -10.38
N GLY A 95 4.09 -24.55 -10.27
CA GLY A 95 5.50 -24.19 -10.43
C GLY A 95 5.93 -23.91 -11.88
N THR A 96 5.04 -24.03 -12.87
CA THR A 96 5.37 -23.74 -14.27
C THR A 96 5.36 -22.25 -14.62
N VAL A 97 4.65 -21.43 -13.84
CA VAL A 97 4.57 -19.97 -14.02
C VAL A 97 5.13 -19.27 -12.79
N GLY A 98 6.29 -18.62 -12.95
CA GLY A 98 6.96 -17.87 -11.89
C GLY A 98 6.38 -16.47 -11.65
N THR A 99 7.07 -15.69 -10.81
CA THR A 99 6.64 -14.35 -10.35
C THR A 99 6.36 -13.34 -11.46
N PHE A 100 6.94 -13.50 -12.66
CA PHE A 100 6.64 -12.64 -13.81
C PHE A 100 5.36 -13.04 -14.57
N GLY A 101 4.62 -14.05 -14.09
CA GLY A 101 3.29 -14.43 -14.61
C GLY A 101 3.31 -15.18 -15.95
N GLY A 102 4.45 -15.27 -16.64
CA GLY A 102 4.62 -16.11 -17.84
C GLY A 102 3.67 -15.77 -19.00
N HIS A 103 3.18 -14.54 -19.06
CA HIS A 103 2.13 -14.08 -20.00
C HIS A 103 0.82 -14.91 -19.96
N THR A 104 0.55 -15.59 -18.85
CA THR A 104 -0.75 -16.25 -18.62
C THR A 104 -1.79 -15.25 -18.10
N SER A 105 -3.06 -15.54 -18.34
CA SER A 105 -4.17 -14.72 -17.82
C SER A 105 -4.32 -14.85 -16.30
N PHE A 106 -4.82 -13.81 -15.63
CA PHE A 106 -5.34 -13.92 -14.27
C PHE A 106 -6.41 -15.02 -14.21
N GLY A 107 -6.46 -15.76 -13.10
CA GLY A 107 -7.32 -16.94 -12.98
C GLY A 107 -6.68 -18.25 -13.46
N ASP A 108 -5.57 -18.22 -14.20
CA ASP A 108 -4.86 -19.43 -14.58
C ASP A 108 -4.27 -20.13 -13.35
N ALA A 109 -4.60 -21.42 -13.19
CA ALA A 109 -4.21 -22.21 -12.02
C ALA A 109 -2.69 -22.43 -11.90
N ARG A 110 -1.93 -22.19 -12.96
CA ARG A 110 -0.48 -22.37 -12.98
C ARG A 110 0.28 -21.22 -12.32
N ARG A 111 -0.34 -20.03 -12.25
CA ARG A 111 0.32 -18.81 -11.76
C ARG A 111 0.81 -18.96 -10.32
N SER A 112 2.07 -18.58 -10.08
CA SER A 112 2.65 -18.55 -8.73
C SER A 112 1.93 -17.60 -7.77
N TRP A 113 1.24 -16.58 -8.31
CA TRP A 113 0.46 -15.58 -7.58
C TRP A 113 -0.73 -15.10 -8.41
N ASP A 114 -1.74 -14.59 -7.73
CA ASP A 114 -2.95 -14.03 -8.34
C ASP A 114 -3.67 -13.10 -7.35
N PHE A 115 -4.40 -12.11 -7.85
CA PHE A 115 -5.15 -11.21 -6.98
C PHE A 115 -6.36 -11.93 -6.38
N ARG A 116 -6.67 -11.58 -5.13
CA ARG A 116 -7.75 -12.15 -4.34
C ARG A 116 -8.60 -11.03 -3.76
N SER A 117 -9.88 -11.34 -3.50
CA SER A 117 -10.73 -10.48 -2.67
C SER A 117 -10.08 -10.25 -1.30
N VAL A 118 -10.22 -9.06 -0.73
CA VAL A 118 -9.54 -8.66 0.51
C VAL A 118 -9.93 -9.59 1.65
N GLY A 119 -8.92 -10.14 2.34
CA GLY A 119 -9.08 -11.12 3.42
C GLY A 119 -9.09 -12.57 2.94
N ARG A 120 -8.83 -12.82 1.64
CA ARG A 120 -8.75 -14.15 1.04
C ARG A 120 -7.40 -14.46 0.39
N GLY A 121 -6.47 -13.51 0.41
CA GLY A 121 -5.09 -13.70 0.01
C GLY A 121 -4.19 -13.91 1.23
N MET A 122 -3.01 -13.31 1.19
CA MET A 122 -1.91 -13.56 2.10
C MET A 122 -1.27 -12.27 2.64
N ILE A 123 -1.84 -11.10 2.34
CA ILE A 123 -1.41 -9.86 2.96
C ILE A 123 -1.79 -9.87 4.44
N ASP A 124 -0.83 -9.52 5.30
CA ASP A 124 -1.04 -9.32 6.73
C ASP A 124 -1.63 -7.94 6.97
N PHE A 125 -2.96 -7.84 6.84
CA PHE A 125 -3.68 -6.58 7.02
C PHE A 125 -3.65 -6.07 8.46
N GLU A 126 -3.53 -6.93 9.47
CA GLU A 126 -3.44 -6.48 10.86
C GLU A 126 -2.16 -5.68 11.08
N SER A 127 -1.01 -6.25 10.71
CA SER A 127 0.28 -5.54 10.80
C SER A 127 0.31 -4.28 9.93
N LEU A 128 -0.39 -4.29 8.78
CA LEU A 128 -0.52 -3.15 7.88
C LEU A 128 -1.28 -2.00 8.55
N ILE A 129 -2.45 -2.27 9.14
CA ILE A 129 -3.24 -1.24 9.85
C ILE A 129 -2.45 -0.67 11.02
N VAL A 130 -1.77 -1.50 11.80
CA VAL A 130 -0.88 -1.04 12.87
C VAL A 130 0.23 -0.13 12.31
N ALA A 131 0.87 -0.50 11.20
CA ALA A 131 1.93 0.32 10.62
C ALA A 131 1.41 1.66 10.05
N LEU A 132 0.20 1.69 9.47
CA LEU A 132 -0.44 2.93 9.04
C LEU A 132 -0.74 3.86 10.23
N ASN A 133 -1.18 3.27 11.35
CA ASN A 133 -1.39 3.98 12.60
C ASN A 133 -0.07 4.51 13.20
N ASP A 134 1.00 3.71 13.17
CA ASP A 134 2.35 4.09 13.65
C ASP A 134 2.86 5.36 12.93
N VAL A 135 2.59 5.49 11.63
CA VAL A 135 3.02 6.65 10.83
C VAL A 135 2.00 7.77 10.77
N GLY A 136 0.89 7.63 11.50
CA GLY A 136 -0.15 8.65 11.60
C GLY A 136 -0.93 8.88 10.30
N TYR A 137 -1.07 7.86 9.44
CA TYR A 137 -1.93 7.95 8.26
C TYR A 137 -3.39 8.15 8.69
N LYS A 138 -4.06 9.14 8.09
CA LYS A 138 -5.47 9.50 8.38
C LYS A 138 -6.36 9.53 7.14
N GLY A 139 -5.85 9.08 6.01
CA GLY A 139 -6.63 8.99 4.77
C GLY A 139 -7.53 7.75 4.73
N PRO A 140 -8.29 7.57 3.64
CA PRO A 140 -9.20 6.43 3.51
C PRO A 140 -8.45 5.12 3.26
N LEU A 141 -9.05 4.02 3.71
CA LEU A 141 -8.70 2.67 3.25
C LEU A 141 -9.53 2.36 2.00
N SER A 142 -8.99 2.67 0.82
CA SER A 142 -9.69 2.45 -0.45
C SER A 142 -9.62 0.98 -0.84
N VAL A 143 -10.74 0.33 -1.15
CA VAL A 143 -10.73 -1.06 -1.63
C VAL A 143 -10.57 -1.08 -3.14
N GLU A 144 -9.45 -1.60 -3.62
CA GLU A 144 -9.27 -1.97 -5.03
C GLU A 144 -9.57 -3.46 -5.18
N TRP A 145 -10.79 -3.78 -5.62
CA TRP A 145 -11.23 -5.16 -5.68
C TRP A 145 -10.81 -5.84 -6.99
N GLU A 146 -10.06 -6.94 -6.87
CA GLU A 146 -9.70 -7.78 -8.01
C GLU A 146 -9.63 -9.27 -7.61
N ASP A 147 -10.49 -10.09 -8.21
CA ASP A 147 -10.47 -11.55 -8.04
C ASP A 147 -11.14 -12.23 -9.25
N SER A 148 -10.34 -12.86 -10.11
CA SER A 148 -10.85 -13.53 -11.32
C SER A 148 -11.71 -14.77 -11.03
N ARG A 149 -11.82 -15.20 -9.77
CA ARG A 149 -12.55 -16.40 -9.34
C ARG A 149 -13.78 -16.09 -8.48
N MET A 150 -14.17 -14.82 -8.38
CA MET A 150 -15.26 -14.39 -7.50
C MET A 150 -16.16 -13.37 -8.22
N ASP A 151 -17.44 -13.32 -7.85
CA ASP A 151 -18.33 -12.26 -8.31
C ASP A 151 -17.90 -10.90 -7.71
N ARG A 152 -17.91 -9.85 -8.54
CA ARG A 152 -17.41 -8.52 -8.16
C ARG A 152 -18.24 -7.84 -7.09
N VAL A 153 -19.57 -8.00 -7.11
CA VAL A 153 -20.43 -7.31 -6.13
C VAL A 153 -20.33 -8.01 -4.78
N HIS A 154 -20.34 -9.34 -4.80
CA HIS A 154 -20.10 -10.16 -3.61
C HIS A 154 -18.74 -9.83 -2.98
N GLY A 155 -17.66 -9.91 -3.77
CA GLY A 155 -16.31 -9.71 -3.27
C GLY A 155 -16.04 -8.28 -2.80
N ALA A 156 -16.53 -7.26 -3.53
CA ALA A 156 -16.38 -5.87 -3.09
C ALA A 156 -17.15 -5.59 -1.79
N THR A 157 -18.36 -6.16 -1.64
CA THR A 157 -19.16 -6.03 -0.41
C THR A 157 -18.44 -6.69 0.77
N GLU A 158 -17.90 -7.89 0.58
CA GLU A 158 -17.14 -8.60 1.60
C GLU A 158 -15.86 -7.85 1.99
N SER A 159 -15.11 -7.35 1.00
CA SER A 159 -13.86 -6.61 1.19
C SER A 159 -14.09 -5.33 1.98
N ALA A 160 -15.12 -4.55 1.62
CA ALA A 160 -15.48 -3.35 2.35
C ALA A 160 -15.88 -3.65 3.81
N ALA A 161 -16.61 -4.75 4.03
CA ALA A 161 -16.96 -5.19 5.38
C ALA A 161 -15.72 -5.67 6.17
N PHE A 162 -14.74 -6.29 5.51
CA PHE A 162 -13.48 -6.69 6.12
C PHE A 162 -12.65 -5.48 6.58
N CYS A 163 -12.42 -4.50 5.70
CA CYS A 163 -11.69 -3.28 6.05
C CYS A 163 -12.33 -2.54 7.24
N LYS A 164 -13.67 -2.41 7.26
CA LYS A 164 -14.39 -1.79 8.37
C LYS A 164 -14.26 -2.53 9.71
N ARG A 165 -14.04 -3.84 9.69
CA ARG A 165 -13.81 -4.63 10.91
C ARG A 165 -12.38 -4.52 11.42
N LEU A 166 -11.42 -4.38 10.50
CA LEU A 166 -10.01 -4.23 10.84
C LEU A 166 -9.62 -2.82 11.25
N ASP A 167 -10.30 -1.80 10.74
CA ASP A 167 -10.03 -0.42 11.12
C ASP A 167 -10.43 -0.16 12.57
N PHE A 168 -9.56 0.52 13.31
CA PHE A 168 -9.76 0.83 14.73
C PHE A 168 -9.06 2.13 15.12
N GLU A 169 -9.60 2.81 16.12
CA GLU A 169 -8.99 4.01 16.70
C GLU A 169 -7.74 3.63 17.53
N PRO A 170 -6.58 4.24 17.25
CA PRO A 170 -5.38 4.03 18.06
C PRO A 170 -5.57 4.53 19.49
N ALA A 171 -5.01 3.81 20.46
CA ALA A 171 -4.94 4.30 21.84
C ALA A 171 -4.01 5.53 21.94
N HIS A 172 -4.41 6.51 22.75
CA HIS A 172 -3.59 7.69 23.03
C HIS A 172 -2.78 7.53 24.31
N GLY A 173 -1.46 7.69 24.20
CA GLY A 173 -0.53 7.63 25.34
C GLY A 173 -0.09 6.22 25.70
N ALA A 174 0.74 6.11 26.74
CA ALA A 174 1.23 4.83 27.22
C ALA A 174 0.12 4.03 27.91
N PHE A 175 0.04 2.74 27.63
CA PHE A 175 -0.93 1.82 28.24
C PHE A 175 -0.95 1.95 29.77
N ASP A 176 0.22 1.95 30.42
CA ASP A 176 0.30 2.02 31.88
C ASP A 176 -0.13 3.38 32.46
N ALA A 177 -0.12 4.45 31.66
CA ALA A 177 -0.50 5.78 32.13
C ALA A 177 -1.99 5.86 32.46
N VAL A 178 -2.84 5.02 31.84
CA VAL A 178 -4.27 4.96 32.16
C VAL A 178 -4.54 4.33 33.53
N PHE A 179 -3.55 3.72 34.18
CA PHE A 179 -3.65 3.12 35.50
C PHE A 179 -2.95 3.94 36.61
N ASP A 180 -2.22 5.00 36.26
CA ASP A 180 -1.64 5.90 37.27
C ASP A 180 -2.75 6.76 37.89
N LYS A 181 -3.16 6.37 39.12
CA LYS A 181 -4.19 7.07 39.91
C LYS A 181 -3.93 8.57 40.10
N ARG A 182 -2.66 9.03 40.00
CA ARG A 182 -2.33 10.46 40.09
C ARG A 182 -2.67 11.23 38.80
N LYS A 183 -2.64 10.56 37.64
CA LYS A 183 -3.01 11.14 36.34
C LYS A 183 -4.51 11.03 36.04
N GLN A 184 -5.22 10.14 36.74
CA GLN A 184 -6.69 10.05 36.69
C GLN A 184 -7.42 11.14 37.51
N ALA A 185 -6.70 11.85 38.39
CA ALA A 185 -7.28 12.78 39.37
C ALA A 185 -7.24 14.26 38.98
N GLN A 186 -6.86 14.60 37.74
CA GLN A 186 -6.96 15.97 37.22
C GLN A 186 -8.23 16.12 36.36
N PRO A 187 -9.12 17.09 36.69
CA PRO A 187 -10.34 17.35 35.93
C PRO A 187 -10.05 17.96 34.55
#